data_AF-A0A6C0DY25-F1
#
_entry.id   AF-A0A6C0DY25-F1
#
_cell.length_a   1.000
_cell.length_b   1.000
_cell.length_c   1.000
_cell.angle_alpha   90.00
_cell.angle_beta   90.00
_cell.angle_gamma   90.00
#
_symmetry.space_group_name_H-M   'P 1'
#
loop_
_entity.id
_entity.type
_entity.pdbx_description
1 polymer ?
#
loop_
_entity_poly.entity_id
_entity_poly.type
_entity_poly.pdbx_seq_one_letter_code
_entity_poly.pdbx_strand_id
1 'polypeptide(L)'
;MDLATTKEPNESNKMSNIFGIGISGNNKLDLLNLIVLACAGIVIKLFFPENYSKLGNVGPATTTIWGYGLTAIALTIMIFVAISYTNLTVKDDEQLFGSKINFVASLATVMPIVVTLLVIIYIIYLNLTFFTKINTNKVTPDYHTYSFMSSALLLLQIIFISNYLLQKLNVSDNKVDVTTELTKMVTYILSFVNIIFIFMIHITLVFFSTDEIFI
;
A
#
# COMPACT_ATOMS: atom_id res chain seq x y z
N MET A 1 11.91 63.60 -21.36
CA MET A 1 11.86 63.78 -19.89
C MET A 1 10.71 62.91 -19.42
N ASP A 2 11.03 62.00 -18.49
CA ASP A 2 10.18 61.06 -17.76
C ASP A 2 9.48 59.90 -18.51
N LEU A 3 9.35 58.69 -17.98
CA LEU A 3 10.19 57.86 -17.09
C LEU A 3 9.55 56.44 -17.22
N ALA A 4 10.36 55.39 -17.27
CA ALA A 4 9.90 54.00 -17.36
C ALA A 4 9.02 53.58 -16.17
N THR A 5 8.00 52.76 -16.42
CA THR A 5 7.46 51.82 -15.41
C THR A 5 7.13 50.48 -16.07
N THR A 6 8.16 49.64 -16.21
CA THR A 6 8.01 48.20 -16.38
C THR A 6 7.45 47.62 -15.09
N LYS A 7 6.17 47.21 -15.10
CA LYS A 7 5.61 46.40 -14.03
C LYS A 7 6.15 44.98 -14.16
N GLU A 8 6.98 44.59 -13.20
CA GLU A 8 7.45 43.23 -12.99
C GLU A 8 6.25 42.27 -12.80
N PRO A 9 6.30 41.05 -13.36
CA PRO A 9 5.33 40.02 -13.04
C PRO A 9 5.59 39.48 -11.62
N ASN A 10 4.57 39.70 -10.80
CA ASN A 10 4.36 39.22 -9.44
C ASN A 10 4.74 37.73 -9.27
N GLU A 11 5.88 37.46 -8.61
CA GLU A 11 6.24 36.14 -8.08
C GLU A 11 5.26 35.74 -6.97
N SER A 12 4.08 35.27 -7.37
CA SER A 12 3.08 34.77 -6.43
C SER A 12 3.47 33.39 -5.91
N ASN A 13 3.80 33.33 -4.62
CA ASN A 13 3.60 32.19 -3.73
C ASN A 13 4.21 30.85 -4.17
N LYS A 14 5.54 30.81 -4.27
CA LYS A 14 6.28 29.56 -4.06
C LYS A 14 6.37 29.32 -2.55
N MET A 15 5.27 28.83 -1.96
CA MET A 15 5.27 28.43 -0.54
C MET A 15 6.40 27.42 -0.34
N SER A 16 7.36 27.85 0.46
CA SER A 16 8.61 27.20 0.78
C SER A 16 8.41 25.74 1.18
N ASN A 17 9.16 24.87 0.50
CA ASN A 17 9.45 23.50 0.90
C ASN A 17 9.71 23.44 2.42
N ILE A 18 8.75 22.90 3.18
CA ILE A 18 9.00 22.48 4.56
C ILE A 18 9.74 21.15 4.46
N PHE A 19 11.05 21.27 4.33
CA PHE A 19 12.02 20.19 4.32
C PHE A 19 12.11 19.63 5.75
N GLY A 20 11.63 18.40 5.96
CA GLY A 20 11.69 17.73 7.28
C GLY A 20 10.98 16.37 7.30
N ILE A 21 9.98 16.21 6.45
CA ILE A 21 9.42 14.92 6.03
C ILE A 21 9.66 14.89 4.52
N GLY A 22 10.21 13.81 3.96
CA GLY A 22 10.67 13.73 2.56
C GLY A 22 9.59 13.84 1.46
N ILE A 23 8.67 14.78 1.59
CA ILE A 23 7.65 15.18 0.62
C ILE A 23 8.26 16.36 -0.15
N SER A 24 8.81 16.07 -1.32
CA SER A 24 9.36 17.08 -2.22
C SER A 24 8.23 17.88 -2.88
N GLY A 25 8.55 19.03 -3.48
CA GLY A 25 7.59 19.72 -4.36
C GLY A 25 7.17 18.91 -5.59
N ASN A 26 7.67 17.68 -5.77
CA ASN A 26 7.36 16.79 -6.87
C ASN A 26 6.58 15.55 -6.41
N ASN A 27 5.26 15.70 -6.49
CA ASN A 27 4.23 14.68 -6.26
C ASN A 27 4.55 13.28 -6.85
N LYS A 28 5.14 13.23 -8.05
CA LYS A 28 5.48 11.96 -8.71
C LYS A 28 6.66 11.25 -8.02
N LEU A 29 7.67 12.01 -7.59
CA LEU A 29 8.82 11.47 -6.87
C LEU A 29 8.40 10.97 -5.49
N ASP A 30 7.53 11.71 -4.81
CA ASP A 30 7.04 11.31 -3.48
C ASP A 30 6.23 10.01 -3.54
N LEU A 31 5.36 9.88 -4.55
CA LEU A 31 4.64 8.62 -4.78
C LEU A 31 5.60 7.47 -5.09
N LEU A 32 6.61 7.69 -5.95
CA LEU A 32 7.62 6.67 -6.26
C LEU A 32 8.40 6.23 -5.01
N ASN A 33 8.77 7.16 -4.13
CA ASN A 33 9.45 6.82 -2.87
C ASN A 33 8.56 5.96 -1.96
N LEU A 34 7.27 6.29 -1.86
CA LEU A 34 6.30 5.47 -1.09
C LEU A 34 6.11 4.07 -1.70
N ILE A 35 6.08 3.96 -3.02
CA ILE A 35 5.99 2.68 -3.74
C ILE A 35 7.23 1.83 -3.46
N VAL A 36 8.43 2.41 -3.58
CA VAL A 36 9.68 1.72 -3.30
C VAL A 36 9.72 1.25 -1.85
N LEU A 37 9.26 2.08 -0.91
CA LEU A 37 9.15 1.71 0.51
C LEU A 37 8.20 0.53 0.73
N ALA A 38 7.04 0.54 0.07
CA ALA A 38 6.06 -0.55 0.14
C ALA A 38 6.61 -1.86 -0.45
N CYS A 39 7.27 -1.79 -1.61
CA CYS A 39 7.94 -2.95 -2.22
C CYS A 39 9.08 -3.46 -1.34
N ALA A 40 9.89 -2.57 -0.74
CA ALA A 40 10.99 -2.95 0.13
C ALA A 40 10.52 -3.77 1.34
N GLY A 41 9.38 -3.42 1.95
CA GLY A 41 8.81 -4.19 3.06
C GLY A 41 8.50 -5.65 2.70
N ILE A 42 7.90 -5.88 1.53
CA ILE A 42 7.63 -7.25 1.04
C ILE A 42 8.92 -7.98 0.66
N VAL A 43 9.86 -7.30 0.02
CA VAL A 43 11.16 -7.87 -0.36
C VAL A 43 11.94 -8.32 0.88
N ILE A 44 11.92 -7.53 1.96
CA ILE A 44 12.52 -7.92 3.25
C ILE A 44 11.94 -9.25 3.74
N LYS A 45 10.61 -9.39 3.75
CA LYS A 45 9.95 -10.64 4.14
C LYS A 45 10.33 -11.83 3.26
N LEU A 46 10.47 -11.63 1.95
CA LEU A 46 10.72 -12.71 0.99
C LEU A 46 12.16 -13.22 1.00
N PHE A 47 13.14 -12.32 1.11
CA PHE A 47 14.55 -12.66 0.94
C PHE A 47 15.35 -12.74 2.25
N PHE A 48 14.81 -12.20 3.35
CA PHE A 48 15.48 -12.16 4.65
C PHE A 48 14.66 -12.83 5.76
N PRO A 49 14.26 -14.11 5.62
CA PRO A 49 13.63 -14.83 6.73
C PRO A 49 14.65 -15.07 7.85
N GLU A 50 14.27 -14.73 9.09
CA GLU A 50 15.07 -15.02 10.29
C GLU A 50 15.13 -16.53 10.58
N ASN A 51 16.21 -16.98 11.22
CA ASN A 51 16.35 -18.36 11.67
C ASN A 51 15.34 -18.69 12.79
N TYR A 52 14.85 -19.93 12.79
CA TYR A 52 13.94 -20.43 13.82
C TYR A 52 14.61 -20.47 15.20
N SER A 53 13.94 -19.92 16.21
CA SER A 53 14.39 -19.99 17.60
C SER A 53 13.66 -21.09 18.36
N LYS A 54 14.40 -21.87 19.17
CA LYS A 54 13.82 -22.93 20.02
C LYS A 54 12.80 -22.39 21.02
N LEU A 55 12.97 -21.14 21.46
CA LEU A 55 12.08 -20.46 22.42
C LEU A 55 10.95 -19.69 21.73
N GLY A 56 10.94 -19.61 20.39
CA GLY A 56 9.92 -18.89 19.62
C GLY A 56 9.94 -17.36 19.76
N ASN A 57 10.93 -16.78 20.44
CA ASN A 57 11.00 -15.35 20.73
C ASN A 57 11.44 -14.49 19.52
N VAL A 58 12.15 -15.09 18.57
CA VAL A 58 12.66 -14.47 17.34
C VAL A 58 12.53 -15.49 16.21
N GLY A 59 12.24 -15.05 14.98
CA GLY A 59 12.03 -15.96 13.86
C GLY A 59 11.25 -15.37 12.68
N PRO A 60 10.83 -16.23 11.73
CA PRO A 60 10.17 -15.78 10.50
C PRO A 60 8.90 -14.94 10.70
N ALA A 61 8.17 -15.12 11.80
CA ALA A 61 7.00 -14.29 12.09
C ALA A 61 7.40 -12.84 12.39
N THR A 62 8.52 -12.62 13.10
CA THR A 62 9.03 -11.29 13.42
C THR A 62 9.38 -10.51 12.16
N THR A 63 10.16 -11.10 11.25
CA THR A 63 10.49 -10.48 9.96
C THR A 63 9.25 -10.19 9.11
N THR A 64 8.27 -11.10 9.14
CA THR A 64 7.00 -10.94 8.42
C THR A 64 6.18 -9.78 8.99
N ILE A 65 6.10 -9.63 10.31
CA ILE A 65 5.40 -8.51 10.97
C ILE A 65 6.06 -7.18 10.63
N TRP A 66 7.40 -7.09 10.70
CA TRP A 66 8.11 -5.85 10.38
C TRP A 66 8.06 -5.49 8.89
N GLY A 67 8.25 -6.47 7.99
CA GLY A 67 8.20 -6.26 6.55
C GLY A 67 6.81 -5.81 6.08
N TYR A 68 5.77 -6.50 6.54
CA TYR A 68 4.39 -6.07 6.25
C TYR A 68 3.97 -4.81 6.99
N GLY A 69 4.50 -4.56 8.19
CA GLY A 69 4.30 -3.32 8.93
C GLY A 69 4.82 -2.11 8.15
N LEU A 70 6.03 -2.20 7.59
CA LEU A 70 6.58 -1.17 6.72
C LEU A 70 5.68 -0.91 5.50
N THR A 71 5.20 -2.00 4.89
CA THR A 71 4.29 -1.94 3.73
C THR A 71 2.95 -1.30 4.10
N ALA A 72 2.38 -1.62 5.26
CA ALA A 72 1.11 -1.07 5.74
C ALA A 72 1.19 0.44 6.02
N ILE A 73 2.30 0.91 6.60
CA ILE A 73 2.55 2.35 6.81
C ILE A 73 2.61 3.06 5.46
N ALA A 74 3.36 2.52 4.49
CA ALA A 74 3.46 3.10 3.16
C ALA A 74 2.10 3.17 2.43
N LEU A 75 1.31 2.09 2.49
CA LEU A 75 -0.06 2.07 1.92
C LEU A 75 -0.99 3.07 2.58
N THR A 76 -0.89 3.24 3.90
CA THR A 76 -1.69 4.24 4.63
C THR A 76 -1.40 5.65 4.12
N ILE A 77 -0.12 6.00 3.94
CA ILE A 77 0.27 7.30 3.38
C ILE A 77 -0.22 7.43 1.93
N MET A 78 -0.10 6.37 1.12
CA MET A 78 -0.60 6.37 -0.26
C MET A 78 -2.12 6.60 -0.35
N ILE A 79 -2.92 6.11 0.60
CA ILE A 79 -4.37 6.40 0.66
C ILE A 79 -4.61 7.91 0.84
N PHE A 80 -3.92 8.55 1.79
CA PHE A 80 -4.07 9.99 2.01
C PHE A 80 -3.66 10.80 0.78
N VAL A 81 -2.55 10.44 0.15
CA VAL A 81 -2.05 11.05 -1.08
C VAL A 81 -3.07 10.91 -2.22
N ALA A 82 -3.64 9.71 -2.42
CA ALA A 82 -4.62 9.46 -3.47
C ALA A 82 -5.96 10.21 -3.26
N ILE A 83 -6.41 10.37 -2.00
CA ILE A 83 -7.58 11.21 -1.66
C ILE A 83 -7.28 12.68 -1.97
N SER A 84 -6.11 13.17 -1.56
CA SER A 84 -5.68 14.55 -1.80
C SER A 84 -5.75 14.92 -3.29
N TYR A 85 -5.21 14.06 -4.17
CA TYR A 85 -5.24 14.29 -5.62
C TYR A 85 -6.66 14.32 -6.21
N THR A 86 -7.53 13.44 -5.73
CA THR A 86 -8.91 13.39 -6.23
C THR A 86 -9.69 14.65 -5.83
N ASN A 87 -9.38 15.24 -4.67
CA ASN A 87 -10.01 16.49 -4.23
C ASN A 87 -9.44 17.74 -4.94
N LEU A 88 -8.22 17.68 -5.48
CA LEU A 88 -7.62 18.78 -6.25
C LEU A 88 -8.18 18.85 -7.67
N THR A 89 -8.33 17.70 -8.34
CA THR A 89 -8.85 17.61 -9.72
C THR A 89 -10.32 18.04 -9.85
N VAL A 90 -11.12 17.87 -8.79
CA VAL A 90 -12.54 18.29 -8.78
C VAL A 90 -12.70 19.83 -8.70
N LYS A 91 -11.65 20.59 -8.38
CA LYS A 91 -11.75 22.06 -8.27
C LYS A 91 -11.74 22.79 -9.62
N ASP A 92 -11.30 22.14 -10.69
CA ASP A 92 -11.16 22.78 -12.01
C ASP A 92 -12.41 22.65 -12.90
N ASP A 93 -13.36 21.77 -12.56
CA ASP A 93 -14.69 21.69 -13.21
C ASP A 93 -15.70 22.61 -12.48
N GLU A 94 -15.66 23.89 -12.86
CA GLU A 94 -16.59 25.01 -12.64
C GLU A 94 -17.51 25.09 -11.40
N GLN A 95 -17.47 26.30 -10.82
CA GLN A 95 -18.46 26.87 -9.91
C GLN A 95 -19.90 26.51 -10.29
N LEU A 96 -20.65 25.82 -9.42
CA LEU A 96 -22.07 26.06 -9.12
C LEU A 96 -22.56 25.02 -8.09
N PHE A 97 -22.64 25.47 -6.83
CA PHE A 97 -23.30 24.80 -5.70
C PHE A 97 -22.59 23.64 -4.99
N GLY A 98 -21.78 24.04 -3.99
CA GLY A 98 -21.73 23.35 -2.70
C GLY A 98 -20.52 22.46 -2.54
N SER A 99 -19.65 22.84 -1.60
CA SER A 99 -18.54 22.06 -1.06
C SER A 99 -19.01 20.73 -0.44
N LYS A 100 -19.48 19.81 -1.28
CA LYS A 100 -19.63 18.40 -0.95
C LYS A 100 -18.40 17.74 -1.54
N ILE A 101 -17.46 17.39 -0.66
CA ILE A 101 -16.41 16.44 -0.96
C ILE A 101 -17.12 15.27 -1.66
N ASN A 102 -16.77 14.97 -2.92
CA ASN A 102 -17.27 13.81 -3.65
C ASN A 102 -16.64 12.55 -3.03
N PHE A 103 -17.00 12.28 -1.77
CA PHE A 103 -16.45 11.21 -0.93
C PHE A 103 -16.56 9.86 -1.64
N VAL A 104 -17.65 9.66 -2.40
CA VAL A 104 -17.87 8.45 -3.19
C VAL A 104 -16.81 8.28 -4.30
N ALA A 105 -16.47 9.36 -5.03
CA ALA A 105 -15.46 9.31 -6.09
C ALA A 105 -14.03 9.16 -5.54
N SER A 106 -13.74 9.84 -4.42
CA SER A 106 -12.48 9.69 -3.69
C SER A 106 -12.33 8.29 -3.11
N LEU A 107 -13.41 7.70 -2.59
CA LEU A 107 -13.42 6.34 -2.04
C LEU A 107 -13.20 5.29 -3.13
N ALA A 108 -13.87 5.42 -4.29
CA ALA A 108 -13.68 4.51 -5.42
C ALA A 108 -12.23 4.49 -5.94
N THR A 109 -11.52 5.62 -5.83
CA THR A 109 -10.11 5.73 -6.22
C THR A 109 -9.20 4.96 -5.27
N VAL A 110 -9.44 5.06 -3.96
CA VAL A 110 -8.56 4.45 -2.93
C VAL A 110 -8.95 3.03 -2.56
N MET A 111 -10.13 2.57 -2.97
CA MET A 111 -10.67 1.27 -2.60
C MET A 111 -9.69 0.10 -2.85
N PRO A 112 -8.98 0.00 -4.00
CA PRO A 112 -8.01 -1.09 -4.20
C PRO A 112 -6.86 -1.06 -3.18
N ILE A 113 -6.41 0.14 -2.79
CA ILE A 113 -5.34 0.34 -1.80
C ILE A 113 -5.83 -0.07 -0.41
N VAL A 114 -7.06 0.32 -0.06
CA VAL A 114 -7.71 -0.04 1.21
C VAL A 114 -7.89 -1.55 1.33
N VAL A 115 -8.34 -2.23 0.27
CA VAL A 115 -8.49 -3.70 0.26
C VAL A 115 -7.15 -4.38 0.49
N THR A 116 -6.09 -3.94 -0.19
CA THR A 116 -4.73 -4.47 0.01
C THR A 116 -4.22 -4.20 1.43
N LEU A 117 -4.52 -3.03 2.01
CA LEU A 117 -4.18 -2.71 3.39
C LEU A 117 -4.88 -3.64 4.39
N LEU A 118 -6.18 -3.88 4.22
CA LEU A 118 -6.95 -4.80 5.08
C LEU A 118 -6.39 -6.22 5.02
N VAL A 119 -6.03 -6.67 3.82
CA VAL A 119 -5.36 -7.96 3.60
C VAL A 119 -4.05 -8.03 4.39
N ILE A 120 -3.20 -7.00 4.31
CA ILE A 120 -1.91 -6.97 5.02
C ILE A 120 -2.13 -6.95 6.54
N ILE A 121 -3.07 -6.14 7.04
CA ILE A 121 -3.42 -6.11 8.45
C ILE A 121 -3.85 -7.50 8.94
N TYR A 122 -4.64 -8.21 8.14
CA TYR A 122 -5.08 -9.56 8.49
C TYR A 122 -3.93 -10.57 8.52
N ILE A 123 -2.97 -10.46 7.59
CA ILE A 123 -1.75 -11.30 7.62
C ILE A 123 -0.92 -10.99 8.87
N ILE A 124 -0.75 -9.72 9.23
CA ILE A 124 -0.05 -9.32 10.46
C ILE A 124 -0.77 -9.91 11.67
N TYR A 125 -2.10 -9.82 11.73
CA TYR A 125 -2.91 -10.42 12.78
C TYR A 125 -2.63 -11.93 12.93
N LEU A 126 -2.64 -12.69 11.83
CA LEU A 126 -2.31 -14.12 11.87
C LEU A 126 -0.89 -14.38 12.39
N ASN A 127 0.10 -13.59 11.96
CA ASN A 127 1.48 -13.74 12.43
C ASN A 127 1.64 -13.38 13.91
N LEU A 128 0.81 -12.48 14.46
CA LEU A 128 0.77 -12.17 15.89
C LEU A 128 0.09 -13.28 16.69
N THR A 129 -1.05 -13.78 16.23
CA THR A 129 -1.80 -14.85 16.93
C THR A 129 -1.01 -16.16 16.97
N PHE A 130 -0.32 -16.51 15.89
CA PHE A 130 0.44 -17.76 15.77
C PHE A 130 1.97 -17.56 15.90
N PHE A 131 2.39 -16.46 16.51
CA PHE A 131 3.79 -16.01 16.56
C PHE A 131 4.78 -17.12 17.01
N THR A 132 4.53 -17.72 18.17
CA THR A 132 5.40 -18.76 18.74
C THR A 132 5.43 -20.02 17.87
N LYS A 133 4.29 -20.40 17.27
CA LYS A 133 4.16 -21.59 16.42
C LYS A 133 4.94 -21.44 15.11
N ILE A 134 4.83 -20.27 14.48
CA ILE A 134 5.57 -19.94 13.25
C ILE A 134 7.07 -19.86 13.54
N ASN A 135 7.47 -19.20 14.64
CA ASN A 135 8.89 -19.02 14.99
C ASN A 135 9.60 -20.31 15.41
N THR A 136 8.87 -21.30 15.89
CA THR A 136 9.40 -22.63 16.27
C THR A 136 9.30 -23.66 15.14
N ASN A 137 8.84 -23.26 13.94
CA ASN A 137 8.58 -24.14 12.80
C ASN A 137 7.58 -25.28 13.09
N LYS A 138 6.65 -25.08 14.04
CA LYS A 138 5.55 -26.02 14.34
C LYS A 138 4.35 -25.77 13.42
N VAL A 139 4.64 -25.63 12.14
CA VAL A 139 3.67 -25.36 11.07
C VAL A 139 3.88 -26.34 9.93
N THR A 140 2.80 -26.72 9.26
CA THR A 140 2.85 -27.61 8.11
C THR A 140 3.66 -26.98 6.97
N PRO A 141 4.41 -27.77 6.17
CA PRO A 141 5.13 -27.24 5.00
C PRO A 141 4.25 -26.43 4.04
N ASP A 142 2.96 -26.76 3.94
CA ASP A 142 1.98 -26.06 3.10
C ASP A 142 1.79 -24.58 3.50
N TYR A 143 1.95 -24.26 4.79
CA TYR A 143 1.92 -22.87 5.27
C TYR A 143 2.97 -22.02 4.57
N HIS A 144 4.20 -22.52 4.41
CA HIS A 144 5.29 -21.78 3.79
C HIS A 144 5.01 -21.51 2.31
N THR A 145 4.42 -22.49 1.61
CA THR A 145 3.99 -22.35 0.22
C THR A 145 2.91 -21.28 0.08
N TYR A 146 1.84 -21.34 0.87
CA TYR A 146 0.75 -20.36 0.78
C TYR A 146 1.21 -18.96 1.22
N SER A 147 2.06 -18.86 2.25
CA SER A 147 2.67 -17.60 2.70
C SER A 147 3.55 -16.98 1.62
N PHE A 148 4.34 -17.76 0.88
CA PHE A 148 5.13 -17.28 -0.23
C PHE A 148 4.25 -16.79 -1.40
N MET A 149 3.26 -17.59 -1.81
CA MET A 149 2.34 -17.25 -2.89
C MET A 149 1.56 -15.96 -2.59
N SER A 150 1.06 -15.82 -1.36
CA SER A 150 0.37 -14.59 -0.91
C SER A 150 1.28 -13.37 -0.96
N SER A 151 2.53 -13.47 -0.51
CA SER A 151 3.51 -12.38 -0.58
C SER A 151 3.85 -11.97 -2.02
N ALA A 152 4.04 -12.95 -2.91
CA ALA A 152 4.32 -12.69 -4.32
C ALA A 152 3.14 -11.98 -5.00
N LEU A 153 1.91 -12.40 -4.68
CA LEU A 153 0.69 -11.73 -5.15
C LEU A 153 0.56 -10.31 -4.60
N LEU A 154 0.90 -10.07 -3.34
CA LEU A 154 0.92 -8.71 -2.77
C LEU A 154 1.93 -7.81 -3.47
N LEU A 155 3.13 -8.32 -3.77
CA LEU A 155 4.13 -7.56 -4.50
C LEU A 155 3.59 -7.13 -5.87
N LEU A 156 2.97 -8.08 -6.59
CA LEU A 156 2.35 -7.80 -7.88
C LEU A 156 1.19 -6.80 -7.77
N GLN A 157 0.35 -6.90 -6.74
CA GLN A 157 -0.72 -5.93 -6.45
C GLN A 157 -0.18 -4.52 -6.26
N ILE A 158 0.90 -4.35 -5.51
CA ILE A 158 1.52 -3.03 -5.28
C ILE A 158 2.03 -2.44 -6.60
N ILE A 159 2.62 -3.26 -7.49
CA ILE A 159 3.06 -2.80 -8.81
C ILE A 159 1.87 -2.31 -9.66
N PHE A 160 0.75 -3.03 -9.66
CA PHE A 160 -0.46 -2.59 -10.37
C PHE A 160 -1.04 -1.29 -9.78
N ILE A 161 -1.10 -1.19 -8.44
CA ILE A 161 -1.53 0.05 -7.74
C ILE A 161 -0.63 1.22 -8.11
N SER A 162 0.68 0.97 -8.23
CA SER A 162 1.69 1.97 -8.59
C SER A 162 1.47 2.51 -10.00
N ASN A 163 1.28 1.61 -10.96
CA ASN A 163 0.97 1.99 -12.35
C ASN A 163 -0.33 2.80 -12.42
N TYR A 164 -1.37 2.36 -11.70
CA TYR A 164 -2.64 3.06 -11.62
C TYR A 164 -2.50 4.50 -11.07
N LEU A 165 -1.82 4.67 -9.92
CA LEU A 165 -1.66 5.99 -9.30
C LEU A 165 -0.76 6.91 -10.14
N LEU A 166 0.31 6.39 -10.74
CA LEU A 166 1.19 7.17 -11.63
C LEU A 166 0.47 7.62 -12.90
N GLN A 167 -0.38 6.77 -13.48
CA GLN A 167 -1.18 7.16 -14.65
C GLN A 167 -2.16 8.26 -14.28
N LYS A 168 -2.83 8.16 -13.12
CA LYS A 168 -3.72 9.21 -12.61
C LYS A 168 -3.00 10.56 -12.37
N LEU A 169 -1.70 10.54 -12.10
CA LEU A 169 -0.87 11.75 -11.94
C LEU A 169 -0.36 12.36 -13.26
N ASN A 170 -0.17 11.56 -14.31
CA ASN A 170 0.37 12.05 -15.58
C ASN A 170 -0.72 12.51 -16.57
N VAL A 171 -1.98 12.08 -16.38
CA VAL A 171 -3.07 12.43 -17.30
C VAL A 171 -3.61 13.82 -16.96
N SER A 172 -3.24 14.80 -17.78
CA SER A 172 -3.72 16.19 -17.74
C SER A 172 -4.97 16.43 -18.60
N ASP A 173 -5.70 15.38 -19.04
CA ASP A 173 -6.83 15.57 -19.95
C ASP A 173 -7.93 14.51 -19.78
N ASN A 174 -9.18 14.98 -19.86
CA ASN A 174 -10.45 14.34 -19.48
C ASN A 174 -10.89 13.11 -20.32
N LYS A 175 -9.98 12.22 -20.67
CA LYS A 175 -10.34 10.90 -21.21
C LYS A 175 -10.10 9.85 -20.14
N VAL A 176 -11.19 9.28 -19.62
CA VAL A 176 -11.17 8.04 -18.85
C VAL A 176 -10.51 6.98 -19.74
N ASP A 177 -9.23 6.76 -19.47
CA ASP A 177 -8.40 5.83 -20.24
C ASP A 177 -8.81 4.42 -19.84
N VAL A 178 -9.31 3.63 -20.79
CA VAL A 178 -9.75 2.23 -20.62
C VAL A 178 -8.70 1.41 -19.87
N THR A 179 -7.43 1.76 -20.03
CA THR A 179 -6.29 1.12 -19.35
C THR A 179 -6.30 1.30 -17.82
N THR A 180 -6.81 2.44 -17.30
CA THR A 180 -6.91 2.69 -15.85
C THR A 180 -7.97 1.81 -15.20
N GLU A 181 -9.14 1.67 -15.82
CA GLU A 181 -10.22 0.82 -15.34
C GLU A 181 -9.84 -0.67 -15.39
N LEU A 182 -9.17 -1.10 -16.47
CA LEU A 182 -8.62 -2.46 -16.56
C LEU A 182 -7.62 -2.75 -15.43
N THR A 183 -6.73 -1.80 -15.13
CA THR A 183 -5.74 -1.95 -14.05
C THR A 183 -6.42 -2.10 -12.67
N LYS A 184 -7.50 -1.34 -12.41
CA LYS A 184 -8.29 -1.49 -11.18
C LYS A 184 -8.94 -2.88 -11.10
N MET A 185 -9.57 -3.34 -12.18
CA MET A 185 -10.21 -4.66 -12.23
C MET A 185 -9.22 -5.79 -11.97
N VAL A 186 -8.05 -5.74 -12.61
CA VAL A 186 -6.96 -6.70 -12.39
C VAL A 186 -6.52 -6.70 -10.92
N THR A 187 -6.38 -5.51 -10.32
CA THR A 187 -6.02 -5.38 -8.90
C THR A 187 -7.07 -6.05 -8.00
N TYR A 188 -8.36 -5.84 -8.26
CA TYR A 188 -9.43 -6.50 -7.48
C TYR A 188 -9.41 -8.02 -7.60
N ILE A 189 -9.21 -8.56 -8.81
CA ILE A 189 -9.11 -10.01 -9.03
C ILE A 189 -7.91 -10.57 -8.26
N LEU A 190 -6.76 -9.90 -8.35
CA LEU A 190 -5.57 -10.27 -7.58
C LEU A 190 -5.85 -10.25 -6.08
N SER A 191 -6.50 -9.21 -5.56
CA SER A 191 -6.85 -9.11 -4.14
C SER A 191 -7.77 -10.25 -3.70
N PHE A 192 -8.77 -10.60 -4.51
CA PHE A 192 -9.65 -11.73 -4.25
C PHE A 192 -8.89 -13.07 -4.19
N VAL A 193 -8.03 -13.34 -5.18
CA VAL A 193 -7.18 -14.54 -5.18
C VAL A 193 -6.27 -14.58 -3.96
N ASN A 194 -5.74 -13.44 -3.53
CA ASN A 194 -4.89 -13.36 -2.35
C ASN A 194 -5.66 -13.65 -1.04
N ILE A 195 -6.92 -13.20 -0.94
CA ILE A 195 -7.80 -13.55 0.19
C ILE A 195 -7.99 -15.07 0.30
N ILE A 196 -8.09 -15.80 -0.82
CA ILE A 196 -8.17 -17.26 -0.81
C ILE A 196 -6.91 -17.87 -0.18
N PHE A 197 -5.71 -17.42 -0.58
CA PHE A 197 -4.46 -17.90 0.02
C PHE A 197 -4.38 -17.59 1.52
N ILE A 198 -4.82 -16.42 1.93
CA ILE A 198 -4.87 -16.03 3.35
C ILE A 198 -5.82 -16.91 4.13
N PHE A 199 -6.96 -17.26 3.55
CA PHE A 199 -7.90 -18.20 4.16
C PHE A 199 -7.28 -19.60 4.30
N MET A 200 -6.53 -20.07 3.30
CA MET A 200 -5.77 -21.32 3.39
C MET A 200 -4.70 -21.26 4.48
N ILE A 201 -3.99 -20.13 4.61
CA ILE A 201 -3.03 -19.90 5.71
C ILE A 201 -3.75 -19.98 7.06
N HIS A 202 -4.91 -19.31 7.20
CA HIS A 202 -5.71 -19.34 8.42
C HIS A 202 -6.09 -20.78 8.81
N ILE A 203 -6.68 -21.55 7.88
CA ILE A 203 -7.05 -22.95 8.12
C ILE A 203 -5.83 -23.77 8.54
N THR A 204 -4.72 -23.63 7.81
CA THR A 204 -3.49 -24.39 8.08
C THR A 204 -2.96 -24.08 9.48
N LEU A 205 -2.93 -22.80 9.88
CA LEU A 205 -2.49 -22.39 11.20
C LEU A 205 -3.44 -22.84 12.31
N VAL A 206 -4.76 -22.79 12.10
CA VAL A 206 -5.73 -23.19 13.14
C VAL A 206 -5.76 -24.70 13.34
N PHE A 207 -5.84 -25.50 12.26
CA PHE A 207 -6.14 -26.93 12.35
C PHE A 207 -4.92 -27.84 12.30
N PHE A 208 -3.81 -27.37 11.73
CA PHE A 208 -2.64 -28.22 11.48
C PHE A 208 -1.37 -27.73 12.19
N SER A 209 -1.46 -26.68 13.00
CA SER A 209 -0.38 -26.33 13.92
C SER A 209 -0.51 -27.13 15.21
N THR A 210 0.53 -27.90 15.55
CA THR A 210 0.53 -28.74 16.74
C THR A 210 0.44 -27.86 17.99
N ASP A 211 -0.64 -28.02 18.75
CA ASP A 211 -0.73 -27.47 20.11
C ASP A 211 0.24 -28.25 21.00
N GLU A 212 1.23 -27.55 21.56
CA GLU A 212 1.87 -28.06 22.77
C GLU A 212 0.87 -27.91 23.91
N ILE A 213 0.04 -28.94 24.09
CA ILE A 213 -0.55 -29.24 25.39
C ILE A 213 0.65 -29.57 26.30
N PHE A 214 1.09 -28.58 27.08
CA PHE A 214 1.96 -28.84 28.22
C PHE A 214 1.16 -29.64 29.25
N ILE A 215 1.48 -30.93 29.37
CA ILE A 215 1.25 -31.74 30.58
C ILE A 215 2.42 -31.48 31.52
#